data_AF-A0AAW1KFT0-F1
#
_entry.id   AF-A0AAW1KFT0-F1
#
_cell.length_a   1.000
_cell.length_b   1.000
_cell.length_c   1.000
_cell.angle_alpha   90.00
_cell.angle_beta   90.00
_cell.angle_gamma   90.00
#
_symmetry.space_group_name_H-M   'P 1'
#
loop_
_entity.id
_entity.type
_entity.pdbx_description
1 polymer ?
#
loop_
_entity_poly.entity_id
_entity_poly.type
_entity_poly.pdbx_seq_one_letter_code
_entity_poly.pdbx_strand_id
1 'polypeptide(L)' 'MEDKYKMKEIRNFYKDAKEIRKDHKGRTAHYKNKEENLIHDEKEVADRWREYFKELLNEPAPETEINSYSQTL' A
#
# COMPACT_ATOMS: atom_id res chain seq x y z
N MET A 1 1.24 -25.48 43.25
CA MET A 1 1.92 -24.23 42.83
C MET A 1 2.17 -24.20 41.32
N GLU A 2 2.57 -25.33 40.73
CA GLU A 2 2.94 -25.53 39.33
C GLU A 2 1.88 -25.07 38.28
N ASP A 3 0.59 -25.30 38.53
CA ASP A 3 -0.47 -24.91 37.60
C ASP A 3 -0.63 -23.39 37.43
N LYS A 4 -0.35 -22.62 38.48
CA LYS A 4 -0.39 -21.14 38.41
C LYS A 4 0.76 -20.60 37.55
N TYR A 5 1.91 -21.28 37.54
CA TYR A 5 3.05 -20.91 36.71
C TYR A 5 2.77 -21.22 35.24
N LYS A 6 2.24 -22.42 34.92
CA LYS A 6 1.82 -22.77 33.56
C LYS A 6 0.79 -21.79 32.99
N MET A 7 -0.21 -21.40 33.78
CA MET A 7 -1.22 -20.42 33.33
C MET A 7 -0.64 -19.02 33.06
N LYS A 8 0.39 -18.63 33.81
CA LYS A 8 1.11 -17.36 33.58
C LYS A 8 1.94 -17.41 32.29
N GLU A 9 2.63 -18.51 32.04
CA GLU A 9 3.42 -18.72 30.82
C GLU A 9 2.54 -18.75 29.57
N ILE A 10 1.42 -19.47 29.61
CA ILE A 10 0.43 -19.50 28.51
C ILE A 10 -0.10 -18.08 28.24
N ARG A 11 -0.45 -17.34 29.28
CA ARG A 11 -0.93 -15.95 29.13
C ARG A 11 0.13 -15.04 28.50
N ASN A 12 1.40 -15.20 28.87
CA ASN A 12 2.48 -14.42 28.29
C ASN A 12 2.69 -14.78 26.81
N PHE A 13 2.72 -16.07 26.48
CA PHE A 13 2.80 -16.53 25.10
C PHE A 13 1.69 -15.94 24.21
N TYR A 14 0.44 -15.94 24.68
CA TYR A 14 -0.66 -15.34 23.92
C TYR A 14 -0.59 -13.81 23.82
N LYS A 15 -0.01 -13.13 24.82
CA LYS A 15 0.24 -11.68 24.74
C LYS A 15 1.31 -11.37 23.70
N ASP A 16 2.41 -12.10 23.71
CA ASP A 16 3.52 -11.92 22.79
C ASP A 16 3.07 -12.21 21.34
N ALA A 17 2.34 -13.30 21.13
CA ALA A 17 1.73 -13.63 19.85
C ALA A 17 0.74 -12.55 19.36
N LYS A 18 0.01 -11.91 20.28
CA LYS A 18 -0.92 -10.83 19.96
C LYS A 18 -0.20 -9.55 19.57
N GLU A 19 0.90 -9.18 20.23
CA GLU A 19 1.72 -8.02 19.84
C GLU A 19 2.41 -8.25 18.50
N ILE A 20 3.01 -9.43 18.27
CA ILE A 20 3.61 -9.80 16.97
C ILE A 20 2.57 -9.70 15.84
N ARG A 21 1.33 -10.15 16.08
CA ARG A 21 0.24 -10.04 15.11
C ARG A 21 -0.23 -8.59 14.89
N LYS A 22 -0.15 -7.74 15.91
CA LYS A 22 -0.53 -6.32 15.84
C LYS A 22 0.48 -5.50 15.03
N ASP A 23 1.76 -5.85 15.12
CA ASP A 23 2.83 -5.26 14.30
C ASP A 23 2.90 -5.84 12.89
N HIS A 24 2.28 -7.01 12.67
CA HIS A 24 2.02 -7.54 11.33
C HIS A 24 0.90 -6.75 10.65
N LYS A 25 1.18 -5.47 10.34
CA LYS A 25 0.44 -4.69 9.35
C LYS A 25 0.64 -5.39 8.01
N GLY A 26 -0.30 -6.28 7.68
CA GLY A 26 -0.29 -7.07 6.46
C GLY A 26 0.06 -6.19 5.27
N ARG A 27 1.16 -6.55 4.60
CA ARG A 27 1.70 -5.96 3.38
C ARG A 27 1.83 -4.44 3.47
N THR A 28 3.02 -3.96 3.86
CA THR A 28 3.57 -2.75 3.26
C THR A 28 3.48 -2.96 1.77
N ALA A 29 2.51 -2.32 1.12
CA ALA A 29 2.45 -2.31 -0.34
C ALA A 29 3.83 -1.82 -0.79
N HIS A 30 4.53 -2.65 -1.58
CA HIS A 30 5.85 -2.30 -2.05
C HIS A 30 5.67 -1.21 -3.11
N TYR A 31 5.80 0.05 -2.68
CA TYR A 31 5.78 1.19 -3.57
C TYR A 31 7.16 1.38 -4.18
N LYS A 32 7.21 1.66 -5.49
CA LYS A 32 8.44 1.99 -6.20
C LYS A 32 8.35 3.42 -6.71
N ASN A 33 9.47 4.14 -6.62
CA ASN A 33 9.61 5.40 -7.32
C ASN A 33 9.79 5.17 -8.84
N LYS A 34 9.94 6.25 -9.61
CA LYS A 34 10.10 6.19 -11.06
C LYS A 34 11.40 5.51 -11.51
N GLU A 35 12.40 5.45 -10.64
CA GLU A 35 13.70 4.80 -10.85
C GLU A 35 13.71 3.34 -10.35
N GLU A 36 12.53 2.78 -10.07
CA GLU A 36 12.32 1.44 -9.51
C GLU A 36 12.87 1.19 -8.10
N ASN A 37 13.33 2.24 -7.41
CA ASN A 37 13.77 2.16 -6.03
C ASN A 37 12.55 2.03 -5.10
N LEU A 38 12.67 1.18 -4.08
CA LEU A 38 11.62 0.99 -3.08
C LEU A 38 11.47 2.25 -2.22
N ILE A 39 10.23 2.68 -2.05
CA ILE A 39 9.84 3.76 -1.14
C ILE A 39 8.92 3.23 -0.06
N HIS A 40 9.12 3.72 1.15
CA HIS A 40 8.48 3.23 2.36
C HIS A 40 7.97 4.37 3.25
N ASP A 41 8.46 5.59 3.03
CA ASP A 41 8.01 6.77 3.75
C ASP A 41 6.66 7.26 3.21
N GLU A 42 5.75 7.63 4.10
CA GLU A 42 4.40 8.07 3.72
C GLU A 42 4.42 9.33 2.84
N LYS A 43 5.39 10.23 3.05
CA LYS A 43 5.55 11.44 2.24
C LYS A 43 6.04 11.09 0.84
N GLU A 44 7.02 10.20 0.74
CA GLU A 44 7.52 9.72 -0.56
C GLU A 44 6.41 9.04 -1.39
N VAL A 45 5.55 8.26 -0.73
CA VAL A 45 4.39 7.63 -1.39
C VAL A 45 3.40 8.70 -1.86
N ALA A 46 3.09 9.70 -1.04
CA ALA A 46 2.20 10.79 -1.41
C ALA A 46 2.74 11.63 -2.60
N ASP A 47 4.04 11.91 -2.60
CA ASP A 47 4.71 12.62 -3.69
C ASP A 47 4.69 11.80 -4.98
N ARG A 48 4.94 10.48 -4.91
CA ARG A 48 4.83 9.57 -6.06
C ARG A 48 3.44 9.54 -6.69
N TRP A 49 2.39 9.58 -5.85
CA TRP A 49 1.01 9.67 -6.33
C TRP A 49 0.71 11.02 -6.99
N ARG A 50 1.21 12.12 -6.42
CA ARG A 50 1.06 13.45 -7.01
C ARG A 50 1.68 13.52 -8.41
N GLU A 51 2.89 12.98 -8.58
CA GLU A 51 3.55 12.90 -9.88
C GLU A 51 2.76 12.05 -10.87
N TYR A 52 2.32 10.86 -10.45
CA TYR A 52 1.51 9.96 -11.28
C TYR A 52 0.25 10.64 -11.83
N PHE A 53 -0.53 11.29 -10.96
CA PHE A 53 -1.76 11.95 -11.39
C PHE A 53 -1.49 13.19 -12.25
N LYS A 54 -0.38 13.88 -12.00
CA LYS A 54 0.02 14.99 -12.86
C LYS A 54 0.34 14.50 -14.27
N GLU A 55 1.04 13.38 -14.42
CA GLU A 55 1.30 12.78 -15.73
C GLU A 55 0.00 12.31 -16.38
N LEU A 56 -0.81 11.52 -15.68
CA LEU A 56 -2.05 10.94 -16.20
C LEU A 56 -3.07 11.99 -16.66
N LEU A 57 -3.24 13.08 -15.91
CA LEU A 57 -4.28 14.08 -16.20
C LEU A 57 -3.84 15.16 -17.19
N ASN A 58 -2.53 15.31 -17.41
CA ASN A 58 -1.99 16.29 -18.36
C ASN A 58 -1.38 15.63 -19.59
N GLU A 59 -1.51 14.31 -19.75
CA GLU A 59 -1.15 13.64 -20.99
C GLU A 59 -2.10 14.10 -22.10
N PRO A 60 -1.57 14.62 -23.23
CA PRO A 60 -2.41 14.94 -24.36
C PRO A 60 -3.14 13.66 -24.78
N ALA A 61 -4.46 13.76 -24.99
CA ALA A 61 -5.23 12.63 -25.49
C ALA A 61 -4.51 12.06 -26.72
N PRO A 62 -4.30 10.73 -26.81
CA PRO A 62 -3.72 10.15 -28.00
C PRO A 62 -4.55 10.63 -29.20
N GLU A 63 -3.89 11.20 -30.22
CA GLU A 63 -4.53 11.82 -31.39
C GLU A 63 -5.33 10.82 -32.27
N THR A 64 -5.66 9.66 -31.74
CA THR A 64 -6.29 8.54 -32.43
C THR A 64 -7.52 8.09 -31.66
N GLU A 65 -8.54 8.95 -31.50
CA GLU A 65 -9.93 8.53 -31.29
C GLU A 65 -10.96 9.69 -31.33
N ILE A 66 -10.72 10.71 -32.17
CA ILE A 66 -11.73 11.75 -32.46
C ILE A 66 -12.27 11.57 -33.88
N ASN A 67 -12.74 10.37 -34.27
CA ASN A 67 -13.72 10.25 -35.36
C ASN A 67 -14.42 8.88 -35.42
N SER A 68 -15.26 8.55 -34.44
CA SER A 68 -16.23 7.45 -34.62
C SER A 68 -17.64 7.73 -34.09
N TYR A 69 -17.89 8.89 -33.46
CA TYR A 69 -19.20 9.19 -32.86
C TYR A 69 -19.96 10.37 -33.51
N SER A 70 -19.47 10.95 -34.60
CA SER A 70 -20.12 12.12 -35.25
C SER A 70 -20.68 11.84 -36.65
N GLN A 71 -20.91 10.58 -37.03
CA GLN A 71 -21.51 10.23 -38.32
C GLN A 71 -22.93 9.65 -38.25
N THR A 72 -23.60 9.70 -37.11
CA THR A 72 -25.03 9.40 -37.02
C THR A 72 -25.77 10.56 -36.37
N LEU A 73 -26.12 11.56 -37.17
CA LEU A 73 -27.29 12.41 -37.02
C LEU A 73 -27.65 13.00 -38.40
#